data_AF-A0A8J3DRV4-F1
#
_entry.id   AF-A0A8J3DRV4-F1
#
_cell.length_a   1.000
_cell.length_b   1.000
_cell.length_c   1.000
_cell.angle_alpha   90.00
_cell.angle_beta   90.00
_cell.angle_gamma   90.00
#
_symmetry.space_group_name_H-M   'P 1'
#
loop_
_entity.id
_entity.type
_entity.pdbx_description
1 polymer ?
#
loop_
_entity_poly.entity_id
_entity_poly.type
_entity_poly.pdbx_seq_one_letter_code
_entity_poly.pdbx_strand_id
1 'polypeptide(L)'
;MSESKTTTDHEEIREWAESREGRPSVIRTEGKGGVLRLDFGEKEEDFEEVEWDEFFKIFEESKLAFLYQEETKDGSTSRFNKFVER
;
A
#
# COMPACT_ATOMS: atom_id res chain seq x y z
N MET A 1 11.20 14.75 12.39
CA MET A 1 11.82 13.54 11.86
C MET A 1 10.71 12.79 11.16
N SER A 2 10.76 12.63 9.84
CA SER A 2 9.80 11.81 9.12
C SER A 2 10.26 10.35 9.22
N GLU A 3 9.86 9.66 10.28
CA GLU A 3 10.16 8.24 10.48
C GLU A 3 9.18 7.39 9.64
N SER A 4 9.73 6.52 8.81
CA SER A 4 8.93 5.53 8.08
C SER A 4 8.75 4.30 8.97
N LYS A 5 7.50 3.84 9.10
CA LYS A 5 7.14 2.61 9.81
C LYS A 5 6.98 1.48 8.82
N THR A 6 7.33 0.28 9.22
CA THR A 6 7.11 -0.93 8.44
C THR A 6 6.20 -1.85 9.22
N THR A 7 5.14 -2.33 8.59
CA THR A 7 4.23 -3.32 9.15
C THR A 7 3.94 -4.43 8.15
N THR A 8 3.55 -5.58 8.66
CA THR A 8 3.02 -6.72 7.90
C THR A 8 1.62 -7.08 8.36
N ASP A 9 1.06 -6.30 9.28
CA ASP A 9 -0.25 -6.56 9.86
C ASP A 9 -1.34 -6.09 8.88
N HIS A 10 -2.21 -7.00 8.47
CA HIS A 10 -3.24 -6.72 7.49
C HIS A 10 -4.28 -5.72 8.02
N GLU A 11 -4.59 -5.77 9.32
CA GLU A 11 -5.53 -4.84 9.94
C GLU A 11 -4.94 -3.43 9.98
N GLU A 12 -3.66 -3.29 10.37
CA GLU A 12 -2.99 -1.98 10.40
C GLU A 12 -2.91 -1.34 9.02
N ILE A 13 -2.58 -2.12 7.98
CA ILE A 13 -2.53 -1.63 6.59
C ILE A 13 -3.91 -1.15 6.14
N ARG A 14 -4.94 -1.92 6.47
CA ARG A 14 -6.33 -1.60 6.10
C ARG A 14 -6.82 -0.34 6.79
N GLU A 15 -6.67 -0.24 8.11
CA GLU A 15 -7.07 0.95 8.87
C GLU A 15 -6.30 2.19 8.38
N TRP A 16 -5.00 2.05 8.12
CA TRP A 16 -4.18 3.14 7.62
C TRP A 16 -4.66 3.65 6.26
N ALA A 17 -5.01 2.72 5.36
CA ALA A 17 -5.56 3.03 4.04
C ALA A 17 -6.95 3.67 4.15
N GLU A 18 -7.88 3.04 4.85
CA GLU A 18 -9.27 3.50 5.01
C GLU A 18 -9.33 4.89 5.66
N SER A 19 -8.49 5.16 6.67
CA SER A 19 -8.36 6.49 7.30
C SER A 19 -7.94 7.60 6.33
N ARG A 20 -7.38 7.22 5.16
CA ARG A 20 -6.91 8.13 4.12
C ARG A 20 -7.74 8.01 2.84
N GLU A 21 -8.87 7.31 2.89
CA GLU A 21 -9.74 7.00 1.74
C GLU A 21 -9.02 6.17 0.66
N GLY A 22 -8.06 5.35 1.10
CA GLY A 22 -7.25 4.47 0.28
C GLY A 22 -7.97 3.18 -0.10
N ARG A 23 -7.79 2.75 -1.34
CA ARG A 23 -8.34 1.52 -1.92
C ARG A 23 -7.22 0.56 -2.30
N PRO A 24 -7.33 -0.75 -2.01
CA PRO A 24 -6.38 -1.75 -2.48
C PRO A 24 -6.39 -1.87 -4.00
N SER A 25 -5.21 -1.78 -4.61
CA SER A 25 -5.03 -1.88 -6.06
C SER A 25 -3.74 -2.60 -6.42
N VAL A 26 -3.74 -3.28 -7.55
CA VAL A 26 -2.59 -4.06 -8.03
C VAL A 26 -2.25 -3.63 -9.44
N ILE A 27 -0.96 -3.41 -9.69
CA ILE A 27 -0.43 -3.27 -11.04
C ILE A 27 0.16 -4.62 -11.44
N ARG A 28 -0.38 -5.22 -12.50
CA ARG A 28 0.20 -6.42 -13.13
C ARG A 28 1.21 -5.99 -14.19
N THR A 29 2.48 -5.90 -13.82
CA THR A 29 3.57 -5.65 -14.78
C THR A 29 4.04 -6.97 -15.41
N GLU A 30 4.25 -6.98 -16.73
CA GLU A 30 4.69 -8.17 -17.49
C GLU A 30 6.10 -8.70 -17.12
N GLY A 31 6.85 -7.98 -16.28
CA GLY A 31 8.18 -8.35 -15.83
C GLY A 31 8.27 -8.61 -14.31
N LYS A 32 8.06 -9.87 -13.90
CA LYS A 32 8.54 -10.46 -12.62
C LYS A 32 8.01 -9.92 -11.29
N GLY A 33 7.00 -9.07 -11.24
CA GLY A 33 6.39 -8.71 -9.97
C GLY A 33 5.17 -7.82 -10.15
N GLY A 34 4.03 -8.26 -9.63
CA GLY A 34 2.90 -7.37 -9.44
C GLY A 34 3.27 -6.34 -8.38
N VAL A 35 3.01 -5.05 -8.65
CA VAL A 35 3.24 -3.99 -7.65
C VAL A 35 1.92 -3.79 -6.92
N LEU A 36 1.93 -4.06 -5.61
CA LEU A 36 0.83 -3.68 -4.74
C LEU A 36 0.85 -2.17 -4.50
N ARG A 37 -0.34 -1.54 -4.53
CA ARG A 37 -0.52 -0.13 -4.23
C ARG A 37 -1.83 0.12 -3.52
N LEU A 38 -1.86 1.22 -2.78
CA LEU A 38 -3.08 1.82 -2.29
C LEU A 38 -3.36 3.06 -3.13
N ASP A 39 -4.54 3.10 -3.74
CA ASP A 39 -5.01 4.26 -4.50
C ASP A 39 -5.80 5.20 -3.58
N PHE A 40 -5.41 6.47 -3.54
CA PHE A 40 -6.03 7.52 -2.70
C PHE A 40 -6.72 8.60 -3.54
N GLY A 41 -6.85 8.38 -4.85
CA GLY A 41 -7.28 9.39 -5.81
C GLY A 41 -8.22 8.86 -6.89
N GLU A 42 -8.14 9.45 -8.07
CA GLU A 42 -8.87 8.96 -9.24
C GLU A 42 -8.17 7.71 -9.78
N LYS A 43 -8.97 6.69 -10.05
CA LYS A 43 -8.54 5.41 -10.60
C LYS A 43 -7.65 5.63 -11.83
N GLU A 44 -6.37 5.25 -11.75
CA GLU A 44 -5.53 5.23 -12.95
C GLU A 44 -5.82 3.97 -13.79
N GLU A 45 -5.68 4.07 -15.10
CA GLU A 45 -6.01 2.97 -16.04
C GLU A 45 -5.11 1.73 -15.83
N ASP A 46 -3.91 1.91 -15.29
CA ASP A 46 -2.95 0.85 -15.00
C ASP A 46 -3.18 0.17 -13.64
N PHE A 47 -4.09 0.70 -12.81
CA PHE A 47 -4.43 0.14 -11.51
C PHE A 47 -5.70 -0.71 -11.58
N GLU A 48 -5.55 -1.99 -11.21
CA GLU A 48 -6.67 -2.88 -11.00
C GLU A 48 -7.09 -2.82 -9.53
N GLU A 49 -8.22 -2.18 -9.24
CA GLU A 49 -8.86 -2.23 -7.91
C GLU A 49 -9.27 -3.68 -7.62
N VAL A 50 -8.76 -4.23 -6.53
CA VAL A 50 -9.03 -5.61 -6.08
C VAL A 50 -9.60 -5.57 -4.67
N GLU A 51 -10.19 -6.67 -4.21
CA GLU A 51 -10.61 -6.79 -2.82
C GLU A 51 -9.38 -6.91 -1.89
N TRP A 52 -9.54 -6.51 -0.62
CA TRP A 52 -8.50 -6.64 0.41
C TRP A 52 -7.98 -8.08 0.54
N ASP A 53 -8.87 -9.08 0.44
CA ASP A 53 -8.49 -10.49 0.49
C ASP A 53 -7.50 -10.88 -0.62
N GLU A 54 -7.73 -10.43 -1.87
CA GLU A 54 -6.82 -10.69 -2.99
C GLU A 54 -5.52 -9.92 -2.84
N PHE A 55 -5.61 -8.66 -2.39
CA PHE A 55 -4.46 -7.82 -2.12
C PHE A 55 -3.50 -8.45 -1.10
N PHE A 56 -4.02 -8.87 0.06
CA PHE A 56 -3.21 -9.49 1.10
C PHE A 56 -2.71 -10.87 0.72
N LYS A 57 -3.46 -11.62 -0.09
CA LYS A 57 -2.97 -12.87 -0.64
C LYS A 57 -1.70 -12.67 -1.47
N ILE A 58 -1.70 -11.71 -2.39
CA ILE A 58 -0.51 -11.37 -3.20
C ILE A 58 0.62 -10.83 -2.32
N PHE A 59 0.29 -10.02 -1.30
CA PHE A 59 1.24 -9.46 -0.34
C PHE A 59 2.01 -10.57 0.39
N GLU A 60 1.31 -11.56 0.91
CA GLU A 60 1.88 -12.72 1.61
C GLU A 60 2.64 -13.65 0.67
N GLU A 61 2.07 -13.96 -0.50
CA GLU A 61 2.73 -14.81 -1.51
C GLU A 61 4.04 -14.18 -2.00
N SER A 62 4.05 -12.85 -2.17
CA SER A 62 5.21 -12.07 -2.58
C SER A 62 6.14 -11.71 -1.40
N LYS A 63 5.79 -12.09 -0.16
CA LYS A 63 6.57 -11.83 1.05
C LYS A 63 6.94 -10.35 1.20
N LEU A 64 5.98 -9.48 1.00
CA LEU A 64 6.17 -8.03 1.07
C LEU A 64 5.97 -7.52 2.50
N ALA A 65 6.44 -6.30 2.73
CA ALA A 65 6.24 -5.53 3.94
C ALA A 65 5.73 -4.13 3.56
N PHE A 66 4.78 -3.61 4.32
CA PHE A 66 4.17 -2.30 4.11
C PHE A 66 4.98 -1.23 4.82
N LEU A 67 5.77 -0.49 4.05
CA LEU A 67 6.50 0.68 4.50
C LEU A 67 5.63 1.92 4.30
N TYR A 68 5.23 2.58 5.38
CA TYR A 68 4.41 3.78 5.33
C TYR A 68 5.00 4.89 6.19
N GLN A 69 4.52 6.11 5.98
CA GLN A 69 4.88 7.26 6.78
C GLN A 69 3.61 7.90 7.33
N GLU A 70 3.59 8.22 8.62
CA GLU A 70 2.42 8.85 9.24
C GLU A 70 2.38 10.35 9.00
N GLU A 71 3.51 11.03 9.23
CA GLU A 71 3.62 12.49 9.19
C GLU A 71 4.71 12.94 8.22
N THR A 72 4.40 13.94 7.38
CA THR A 72 5.37 14.65 6.53
C THR A 72 6.30 15.53 7.37
N LYS A 73 7.38 16.05 6.78
CA LYS A 73 8.30 16.98 7.47
C LYS A 73 7.59 18.24 7.98
N ASP A 74 6.49 18.61 7.35
CA ASP A 74 5.66 19.77 7.67
C ASP A 74 4.54 19.45 8.68
N GLY A 75 4.50 18.24 9.25
CA GLY A 75 3.49 17.83 10.24
C GLY A 75 2.12 17.50 9.66
N SER A 76 1.99 17.44 8.33
CA SER A 76 0.76 17.02 7.65
C SER A 76 0.71 15.51 7.45
N THR A 77 -0.48 14.91 7.39
CA THR A 77 -0.68 13.47 7.12
C THR A 77 0.00 13.06 5.83
N SER A 78 0.94 12.11 5.91
CA SER A 78 1.61 11.57 4.73
C SER A 78 0.75 10.48 4.08
N ARG A 79 0.76 10.48 2.74
CA ARG A 79 0.21 9.42 1.89
C ARG A 79 1.30 8.50 1.35
N PHE A 80 2.55 8.71 1.78
CA PHE A 80 3.66 7.89 1.36
C PHE A 80 3.50 6.47 1.91
N ASN A 81 3.39 5.54 0.98
CA ASN A 81 3.40 4.11 1.24
C ASN A 81 4.18 3.40 0.14
N LYS A 82 4.80 2.29 0.50
CA LYS A 82 5.57 1.45 -0.40
C LYS A 82 5.53 0.01 0.10
N PHE A 83 5.41 -0.91 -0.84
CA PHE A 83 5.56 -2.33 -0.57
C PHE A 83 7.01 -2.72 -0.91
N VAL A 84 7.72 -3.24 0.08
CA VAL A 84 9.12 -3.64 -0.05
C VAL A 84 9.25 -5.13 0.26
N GLU A 85 10.16 -5.83 -0.41
CA GLU A 85 10.45 -7.22 -0.09
C GLU A 85 11.02 -7.34 1.33
N ARG A 86 10.59 -8.38 2.05
CA ARG A 86 11.08 -8.69 3.40
C ARG A 86 12.41 -9.42 3.40
#